data_AF-A0A7W1RQ10-F1
#
_entry.id   AF-A0A7W1RQ10-F1
#
_cell.length_a   1.000
_cell.length_b   1.000
_cell.length_c   1.000
_cell.angle_alpha   90.00
_cell.angle_beta   90.00
_cell.angle_gamma   90.00
#
_symmetry.space_group_name_H-M   'P 1'
#
loop_
_entity.id
_entity.type
_entity.pdbx_description
1 polymer ?
#
loop_
_entity_poly.entity_id
_entity_poly.type
_entity_poly.pdbx_seq_one_letter_code
_entity_poly.pdbx_strand_id
1 'polypeptide(L)' 'MIFTNSGKAAREFKTASKRVVGINVGVPATMAMFPFTGWDESFYGDLHIQGKEGVQFYTQQKVVSTRWFGDV' A
#
# COMPACT_ATOMS: atom_id res chain seq x y z
N MET A 1 -16.16 -3.03 6.44
CA MET A 1 -16.74 -1.68 6.64
C MET A 1 -17.49 -1.64 7.96
N ILE A 2 -17.49 -0.52 8.66
CA ILE A 2 -18.24 -0.32 9.91
C ILE A 2 -18.96 1.03 9.85
N PHE A 3 -20.24 1.05 10.24
CA PHE A 3 -20.99 2.27 10.47
C PHE A 3 -21.14 2.46 11.97
N THR A 4 -20.48 3.46 12.53
CA THR A 4 -20.47 3.70 13.98
C THR A 4 -20.21 5.16 14.31
N ASN A 5 -20.84 5.62 15.39
CA ASN A 5 -20.58 6.92 16.01
C ASN A 5 -19.51 6.83 17.13
N SER A 6 -19.02 5.62 17.45
CA SER A 6 -17.99 5.40 18.48
C SER A 6 -16.59 5.35 17.87
N GLY A 7 -15.76 6.34 18.22
CA GLY A 7 -14.35 6.39 17.79
C GLY A 7 -13.52 5.21 18.29
N LYS A 8 -13.86 4.65 19.46
CA LYS A 8 -13.19 3.45 20.00
C LYS A 8 -13.44 2.23 19.11
N ALA A 9 -14.70 1.98 18.75
CA ALA A 9 -15.07 0.88 17.87
C ALA A 9 -14.45 1.04 16.48
N ALA A 10 -14.43 2.26 15.95
CA ALA A 10 -13.74 2.57 14.69
C ALA A 10 -12.23 2.27 14.73
N ARG A 11 -11.55 2.62 15.83
CA ARG A 11 -10.11 2.38 15.99
C ARG A 11 -9.77 0.90 16.18
N GLU A 12 -10.57 0.18 16.98
CA GLU A 12 -10.43 -1.26 17.17
C GLU A 12 -10.63 -1.99 15.84
N PHE A 13 -11.68 -1.64 15.09
CA PHE A 13 -11.96 -2.22 13.78
C PHE A 13 -10.85 -1.92 12.76
N LYS A 14 -10.31 -0.70 12.74
CA LYS A 14 -9.16 -0.34 11.90
C LYS A 14 -7.92 -1.18 12.21
N THR A 15 -7.66 -1.44 13.49
CA THR A 15 -6.44 -2.15 13.92
C THR A 15 -6.56 -3.66 13.71
N ALA A 16 -7.76 -4.22 13.92
CA ALA A 16 -8.02 -5.64 13.70
C ALA A 16 -8.15 -6.00 12.21
N SER A 17 -8.53 -5.05 11.36
CA SER A 17 -8.73 -5.31 9.95
C SER A 17 -7.41 -5.39 9.18
N LYS A 18 -7.31 -6.44 8.38
CA LYS A 18 -6.18 -6.79 7.53
C LYS A 18 -6.22 -6.14 6.14
N ARG A 19 -7.26 -5.34 5.86
CA ARG A 19 -7.60 -4.88 4.50
C ARG A 19 -7.99 -3.41 4.51
N VAL A 20 -8.27 -2.85 3.33
CA VAL A 20 -8.84 -1.50 3.20
C VAL A 20 -10.12 -1.37 4.02
N VAL A 21 -10.15 -0.43 4.96
CA VAL A 21 -11.25 -0.25 5.94
C VAL A 21 -12.08 0.97 5.58
N GLY A 22 -13.38 0.77 5.30
CA GLY A 22 -14.37 1.86 5.25
C GLY A 22 -15.03 2.08 6.61
N ILE A 23 -14.96 3.31 7.14
CA ILE A 23 -15.67 3.74 8.35
C ILE A 23 -16.67 4.81 7.91
N ASN A 24 -17.97 4.55 8.08
CA ASN A 24 -19.05 5.42 7.62
C ASN A 24 -19.04 5.71 6.10
N VAL A 25 -18.47 4.80 5.29
CA VAL A 25 -18.37 4.91 3.83
C VAL A 25 -18.84 3.60 3.20
N GLY A 26 -19.75 3.68 2.21
CA GLY A 26 -20.37 2.53 1.55
C GLY A 26 -19.46 1.75 0.59
N VAL A 27 -18.53 2.43 -0.08
CA VAL A 27 -17.50 1.80 -0.92
C VAL A 27 -16.15 2.40 -0.57
N PRO A 28 -15.26 1.67 0.11
CA PRO A 28 -13.91 2.15 0.40
C PRO A 28 -13.02 1.95 -0.84
N ALA A 29 -13.28 2.74 -1.89
CA ALA A 29 -12.38 2.81 -3.04
C ALA A 29 -11.24 3.78 -2.71
N THR A 30 -10.01 3.27 -2.67
CA THR A 30 -8.84 4.13 -2.50
C THR A 30 -8.52 4.82 -3.83
N MET A 31 -8.14 6.09 -3.77
CA MET A 31 -7.65 6.82 -4.94
C MET A 31 -6.42 6.12 -5.52
N ALA A 32 -6.21 6.19 -6.84
CA ALA A 32 -5.17 5.48 -7.58
C ALA A 32 -3.71 5.68 -7.11
N MET A 33 -3.48 6.65 -6.21
CA MET A 33 -2.18 6.90 -5.57
C MET A 33 -1.90 6.00 -4.36
N PHE A 34 -2.94 5.42 -3.76
CA PHE A 34 -2.84 4.55 -2.61
C PHE A 34 -2.82 3.08 -3.05
N PRO A 35 -2.12 2.21 -2.29
CA PRO A 35 -2.11 0.78 -2.58
C PRO A 35 -3.53 0.20 -2.50
N PHE A 36 -3.97 -0.39 -3.62
CA PHE A 36 -5.27 -1.06 -3.75
C PHE A 36 -5.05 -2.53 -4.07
N THR A 37 -4.82 -3.35 -3.06
CA THR A 37 -4.94 -4.80 -3.15
C THR A 37 -5.41 -5.35 -1.80
N GLY A 38 -5.93 -6.57 -1.80
CA GLY A 38 -6.36 -7.26 -0.59
C GLY A 38 -5.20 -7.99 0.09
N TRP A 39 -5.44 -8.46 1.32
CA TRP A 39 -4.59 -9.45 1.99
C TRP A 39 -5.17 -10.86 1.87
N ASP A 40 -4.33 -11.88 2.05
CA ASP A 40 -4.65 -13.33 1.93
C ASP A 40 -5.03 -13.73 0.49
N GLU A 41 -6.07 -14.54 0.26
CA GLU A 41 -6.46 -15.07 -1.06
C GLU A 41 -6.96 -14.02 -2.07
N SER A 42 -6.96 -12.74 -1.69
CA SER A 42 -7.43 -11.65 -2.55
C SER A 42 -6.30 -10.95 -3.32
N PHE A 43 -5.04 -11.27 -3.05
CA PHE A 43 -3.90 -10.79 -3.82
C PHE A 43 -2.69 -11.71 -3.64
N TYR A 44 -2.03 -12.07 -4.74
CA TYR A 44 -0.81 -12.86 -4.72
C TYR A 44 0.38 -11.95 -5.07
N GLY A 45 1.30 -11.76 -4.12
CA GLY A 45 2.51 -10.96 -4.27
C GLY A 45 2.63 -9.84 -3.22
N ASP A 46 3.83 -9.28 -3.10
CA ASP A 46 4.14 -8.29 -2.05
C ASP A 46 3.84 -6.85 -2.49
N LEU A 47 3.87 -6.55 -3.80
CA LEU A 47 3.71 -5.20 -4.34
C LEU A 47 2.28 -4.97 -4.83
N HIS A 48 1.62 -3.93 -4.32
CA HIS A 48 0.27 -3.55 -4.73
C HIS A 48 0.29 -2.97 -6.16
N ILE A 49 -0.81 -3.19 -6.92
CA ILE A 49 -0.91 -2.80 -8.34
C ILE A 49 -0.87 -1.26 -8.53
N GLN A 50 -1.31 -0.51 -7.52
CA GLN A 50 -1.50 0.95 -7.61
C GLN A 50 -0.44 1.73 -6.82
N GLY A 51 -0.19 2.96 -7.27
CA GLY A 51 0.76 3.87 -6.63
C GLY A 51 2.23 3.53 -6.93
N LYS A 52 3.10 3.82 -5.95
CA LYS A 52 4.55 3.66 -6.09
C LYS A 52 4.98 2.19 -6.24
N GLU A 53 4.21 1.27 -5.67
CA GLU A 53 4.49 -0.16 -5.69
C GLU A 53 4.28 -0.76 -7.09
N GLY A 54 3.30 -0.26 -7.84
CA GLY A 54 3.13 -0.61 -9.26
C GLY A 54 4.34 -0.20 -10.11
N VAL A 55 4.93 0.96 -9.84
CA VAL A 55 6.17 1.39 -10.54
C VAL A 55 7.36 0.51 -10.14
N GLN A 56 7.47 0.14 -8.86
CA GLN A 56 8.51 -0.79 -8.39
C GLN A 56 8.38 -2.18 -8.99
N PHE A 57 7.16 -2.66 -9.28
CA PHE A 57 6.96 -3.94 -9.95
C PHE A 57 7.54 -3.95 -11.38
N TYR A 58 7.38 -2.84 -12.11
CA TYR A 58 7.90 -2.70 -13.47
C TYR A 58 9.35 -2.19 -13.57
N THR A 59 10.00 -1.86 -12.45
CA THR A 59 11.35 -1.30 -12.45
C THR A 59 12.29 -2.11 -11.56
N GLN A 60 13.55 -2.26 -11.97
CA GLN A 60 14.57 -2.92 -11.18
C GLN A 60 15.51 -1.88 -10.57
N GLN A 61 15.82 -2.02 -9.29
CA GLN A 61 16.78 -1.15 -8.62
C GLN A 61 18.19 -1.48 -9.10
N LYS A 62 18.90 -0.48 -9.64
CA LYS A 62 20.30 -0.58 -10.04
C LYS A 62 21.15 0.32 -9.14
N VAL A 63 22.07 -0.27 -8.39
CA VAL A 63 23.05 0.48 -7.60
C VAL A 63 24.36 0.55 -8.38
N VAL A 64 24.88 1.75 -8.59
CA VAL A 64 26.14 1.99 -9.31
C VAL A 64 27.08 2.73 -8.39
N SER A 65 28.21 2.11 -8.05
CA SER A 65 29.32 2.75 -7.34
C SER A 65 30.45 3.01 -8.32
N THR A 66 30.84 4.27 -8.48
CA THR A 66 31.96 4.66 -9.35
C THR A 66 33.01 5.40 -8.54
N ARG A 67 34.29 5.16 -8.90
CA ARG A 67 35.44 5.87 -8.36
C ARG A 67 36.33 6.26 -9.53
N TRP A 68 36.66 7.55 -9.61
CA TRP A 68 37.59 8.09 -10.60
C TRP A 68 38.90 8.40 -9.90
N PHE A 69 39.99 7.80 -10.37
CA PHE A 69 41.34 8.21 -10.01
C PHE A 69 41.81 9.11 -11.15
N GLY A 70 41.93 10.41 -10.90
CA GLY A 70 42.43 11.33 -11.91
C GLY A 70 43.81 10.88 -12.39
N ASP A 71 44.05 11.01 -13.70
CA ASP A 71 45.35 10.77 -14.31
C ASP A 71 46.39 11.68 -13.64
N VAL A 72 47.37 11.07 -12.97
CA VAL A 72 48.60 11.73 -12.51
C VAL A 72 49.69 11.44 -13.53
#